data_AF-A0ABD0YHG5-F1
#
_entry.id   AF-A0ABD0YHG5-F1
#
_cell.length_a   1.000
_cell.length_b   1.000
_cell.length_c   1.000
_cell.angle_alpha   90.00
_cell.angle_beta   90.00
_cell.angle_gamma   90.00
#
_symmetry.space_group_name_H-M   'P 1'
#
loop_
_entity.id
_entity.type
_entity.pdbx_description
1 polymer ?
#
loop_
_entity_poly.entity_id
_entity_poly.type
_entity_poly.pdbx_seq_one_letter_code
_entity_poly.pdbx_strand_id
1 'polypeptide(L)'
;MNSLVTRGSVAVGTKLLVWSAELINCPHGCDPLEVGSDVRLKLSTNCCRRVRWWTRLGAAPAPPPKIRLSSVLPGGGFVAKLVATIARAYPVLYMSKDSEGKTGK
;
A
#
# COMPACT_ATOMS: atom_id res chain seq x y z
N MET A 1 -3.54 -2.58 7.77
CA MET A 1 -2.50 -2.15 8.73
C MET A 1 -2.98 -2.28 10.16
N ASN A 2 -4.14 -1.71 10.51
CA ASN A 2 -4.68 -1.70 11.87
C ASN A 2 -4.75 -3.10 12.50
N SER A 3 -5.32 -4.09 11.78
CA SER A 3 -5.32 -5.49 12.24
C SER A 3 -3.93 -6.10 12.48
N LEU A 4 -2.88 -5.61 11.80
CA LEU A 4 -1.49 -6.05 12.03
C LEU A 4 -0.94 -5.47 13.32
N VAL A 5 -1.37 -4.25 13.68
CA VAL A 5 -0.98 -3.56 14.91
C VAL A 5 -1.69 -4.20 16.10
N THR A 6 -3.01 -4.39 16.01
CA THR A 6 -3.82 -5.00 17.09
C THR A 6 -3.31 -6.38 17.50
N ARG A 7 -2.83 -7.18 16.55
CA ARG A 7 -2.28 -8.52 16.82
C ARG A 7 -0.78 -8.54 17.14
N GLY A 8 -0.14 -7.38 17.24
CA GLY A 8 1.30 -7.27 17.56
C GLY A 8 2.26 -7.66 16.44
N SER A 9 1.80 -7.90 15.21
CA SER A 9 2.70 -8.16 14.06
C SER A 9 3.52 -6.91 13.68
N VAL A 10 2.98 -5.73 13.93
CA VAL A 10 3.67 -4.44 13.81
C VAL A 10 3.51 -3.70 15.12
N ALA A 11 4.64 -3.42 15.76
CA ALA A 11 4.71 -2.74 17.05
C ALA A 11 5.74 -1.60 16.99
N VAL A 12 5.75 -0.76 18.03
CA VAL A 12 6.78 0.28 18.19
C VAL A 12 8.17 -0.34 18.08
N GLY A 13 9.05 0.29 17.30
CA GLY A 13 10.40 -0.24 16.99
C GLY A 13 10.47 -1.18 15.78
N THR A 14 9.34 -1.61 15.21
CA THR A 14 9.33 -2.44 14.00
C THR A 14 9.79 -1.62 12.78
N LYS A 15 10.84 -2.08 12.10
CA LYS A 15 11.29 -1.48 10.84
C LYS A 15 10.50 -2.02 9.66
N LEU A 16 9.98 -1.12 8.84
CA LEU A 16 9.23 -1.42 7.62
C LEU A 16 9.91 -0.81 6.40
N LEU A 17 9.97 -1.58 5.32
CA LEU A 17 10.22 -1.07 3.98
C LEU A 17 8.87 -0.79 3.32
N VAL A 18 8.73 0.41 2.77
CA VAL A 18 7.46 0.94 2.29
C VAL A 18 7.62 1.44 0.86
N TRP A 19 6.66 1.12 0.00
CA TRP A 19 6.54 1.69 -1.35
C TRP A 19 5.24 2.48 -1.47
N SER A 20 5.20 3.46 -2.38
CA SER A 20 4.00 4.23 -2.69
C SER A 20 3.32 4.84 -1.46
N ALA A 21 4.11 5.36 -0.51
CA ALA A 21 3.57 6.14 0.59
C ALA A 21 3.13 7.50 0.09
N GLU A 22 1.99 7.98 0.58
CA GLU A 22 1.40 9.26 0.16
C GLU A 22 1.40 10.21 1.36
N LEU A 23 1.91 11.43 1.15
CA LEU A 23 1.74 12.50 2.13
C LEU A 23 0.38 13.14 1.93
N ILE A 24 -0.40 13.23 3.00
CA ILE A 24 -1.76 13.79 3.00
C ILE A 24 -1.78 15.07 3.81
N ASN A 25 -2.56 16.05 3.36
CA ASN A 25 -2.78 17.34 4.02
C ASN A 25 -1.52 18.22 4.13
N CYS A 26 -0.56 18.09 3.21
CA CYS A 26 0.64 18.93 3.17
C CYS A 26 1.00 19.33 1.72
N PRO A 27 0.31 20.32 1.14
CA PRO A 27 0.50 20.70 -0.27
C PRO A 27 1.80 21.49 -0.54
N HIS A 28 2.30 22.25 0.45
CA HIS A 28 3.43 23.18 0.27
C HIS A 28 4.74 22.70 0.91
N GLY A 29 4.76 21.48 1.47
CA GLY A 29 5.83 21.05 2.36
C GLY A 29 5.78 21.77 3.71
N CYS A 30 6.47 21.23 4.70
CA CYS A 30 6.61 21.85 6.03
C CYS A 30 7.92 21.41 6.67
N ASP A 31 8.41 22.17 7.64
CA ASP A 31 9.51 21.71 8.49
C ASP A 31 9.05 20.50 9.32
N PRO A 32 9.85 19.42 9.44
CA PRO A 32 9.47 18.25 10.21
C PRO A 32 9.12 18.52 11.68
N LEU A 33 9.66 19.58 12.28
CA LEU A 33 9.38 19.98 13.67
C LEU A 33 8.13 20.87 13.78
N GLU A 34 7.65 21.42 12.66
CA GLU A 34 6.49 22.32 12.59
C GLU A 34 5.29 21.67 11.89
N VAL A 35 5.22 20.33 11.92
CA VAL A 35 4.15 19.55 11.29
C VAL A 35 2.79 19.83 11.95
N GLY A 36 1.81 20.20 11.12
CA GLY A 36 0.42 20.38 11.55
C GLY A 36 -0.24 19.06 12.00
N SER A 37 -1.21 19.16 12.91
CA SER A 37 -1.88 17.99 13.53
C SER A 37 -2.63 17.10 12.55
N ASP A 38 -2.91 17.55 11.32
CA ASP A 38 -3.69 16.82 10.32
C ASP A 38 -2.81 16.20 9.22
N VAL A 39 -1.52 16.51 9.21
CA VAL A 39 -0.56 15.95 8.25
C VAL A 39 -0.31 14.48 8.58
N ARG A 40 -0.47 13.60 7.59
CA ARG A 40 -0.29 12.15 7.78
C ARG A 40 0.45 11.55 6.60
N LEU A 41 1.27 10.54 6.89
CA LEU A 41 1.81 9.64 5.87
C LEU A 41 0.89 8.41 5.76
N LYS A 42 0.20 8.29 4.63
CA LYS A 42 -0.67 7.14 4.36
C LYS A 42 0.15 5.99 3.82
N LEU A 43 -0.01 4.84 4.49
CA LEU A 43 0.67 3.59 4.16
C LEU A 43 -0.33 2.58 3.58
N SER A 44 -0.04 2.07 2.39
CA SER A 44 -0.74 0.89 1.86
C SER A 44 -0.09 -0.37 2.42
N THR A 45 -0.86 -1.21 3.10
CA THR A 45 -0.35 -2.42 3.77
C THR A 45 0.27 -3.39 2.78
N ASN A 46 -0.34 -3.53 1.60
CA ASN A 46 0.17 -4.38 0.53
C ASN A 46 1.51 -3.88 -0.04
N CYS A 47 1.85 -2.59 0.16
CA CYS A 47 3.13 -1.96 -0.16
C CYS A 47 4.09 -1.86 1.05
N CYS A 48 3.85 -2.55 2.17
CA CYS A 48 4.73 -2.52 3.33
C CYS A 48 5.30 -3.90 3.65
N ARG A 49 6.58 -4.03 3.98
CA ARG A 49 7.20 -5.28 4.41
C ARG A 49 8.11 -5.07 5.61
N ARG A 50 8.04 -5.97 6.60
CA ARG A 50 8.96 -5.95 7.74
C ARG A 50 10.38 -6.27 7.27
N VAL A 51 11.35 -5.50 7.74
CA VAL A 51 12.76 -5.71 7.44
C VAL A 51 13.54 -6.16 8.67
N ARG A 52 14.80 -6.51 8.47
CA ARG A 52 15.72 -6.90 9.55
C ARG A 52 16.00 -5.70 10.46
N TRP A 53 16.28 -5.97 11.74
CA TRP A 53 16.44 -4.90 12.73
C TRP A 53 17.64 -3.99 12.46
N TRP A 54 18.70 -4.51 11.84
CA TRP A 54 19.88 -3.73 11.43
C TRP A 54 19.71 -2.97 10.11
N THR A 55 18.56 -3.07 9.43
CA THR A 55 18.32 -2.29 8.20
C THR A 55 18.38 -0.79 8.51
N ARG A 56 19.14 -0.04 7.70
CA ARG A 56 19.29 1.41 7.82
C ARG A 56 17.95 2.12 7.58
N LEU A 57 17.66 3.14 8.37
CA LEU A 57 16.48 3.99 8.20
C LEU A 57 16.72 5.05 7.11
N GLY A 58 15.62 5.57 6.55
CA GLY A 58 15.64 6.57 5.48
C GLY A 58 15.25 5.99 4.12
N ALA A 59 15.52 6.74 3.07
CA ALA A 59 15.26 6.30 1.70
C ALA A 59 16.11 5.08 1.35
N ALA A 60 15.46 4.03 0.82
CA ALA A 60 16.10 2.79 0.43
C ALA A 60 15.98 2.61 -1.09
N PRO A 61 17.07 2.38 -1.83
CA PRO A 61 17.04 2.11 -3.27
C PRO A 61 16.63 0.66 -3.56
N ALA A 62 15.61 0.16 -2.87
CA ALA A 62 15.18 -1.23 -2.95
C ALA A 62 13.91 -1.35 -3.81
N PRO A 63 13.94 -2.14 -4.91
CA PRO A 63 12.73 -2.40 -5.67
C PRO A 63 11.72 -3.18 -4.81
N PRO A 64 10.41 -3.04 -5.08
CA PRO A 64 9.41 -3.82 -4.37
C PRO A 64 9.64 -5.32 -4.56
N PRO A 65 9.55 -6.12 -3.49
CA PRO A 65 9.71 -7.56 -3.56
C PRO A 65 8.56 -8.15 -4.37
N LYS A 66 8.87 -9.21 -5.10
CA LYS A 66 7.88 -10.02 -5.80
C LYS A 66 6.98 -10.71 -4.77
N ILE A 67 5.69 -10.38 -4.75
CA ILE A 67 4.75 -11.02 -3.81
C ILE A 67 3.80 -11.97 -4.53
N ARG A 68 3.32 -12.98 -3.79
CA ARG A 68 2.30 -13.92 -4.27
C ARG A 68 0.91 -13.33 -4.03
N LEU A 69 -0.05 -13.68 -4.90
CA LEU A 69 -1.44 -13.25 -4.76
C LEU A 69 -2.05 -13.64 -3.40
N SER A 70 -1.69 -14.80 -2.86
CA SER A 70 -2.13 -15.27 -1.54
C SER A 70 -1.70 -14.39 -0.37
N SER A 71 -0.70 -13.51 -0.57
CA SER A 71 -0.23 -12.58 0.46
C SER A 71 -0.89 -11.20 0.38
N VAL A 72 -1.70 -10.95 -0.67
CA VAL A 72 -2.41 -9.69 -0.84
C VAL A 72 -3.56 -9.66 0.16
N LEU A 73 -3.60 -8.61 0.97
CA LEU A 73 -4.66 -8.40 1.95
C LEU A 73 -5.81 -7.63 1.31
N PRO A 74 -7.06 -8.14 1.41
CA PRO A 74 -8.25 -7.36 1.08
C PRO A 74 -8.28 -6.06 1.90
N GLY A 75 -8.61 -4.93 1.26
CA GLY A 75 -8.55 -3.62 1.90
C GLY A 75 -7.14 -3.13 2.26
N GLY A 76 -6.09 -3.84 1.84
CA GLY A 76 -4.69 -3.51 2.13
C GLY A 76 -4.11 -2.37 1.27
N GLY A 77 -4.90 -1.73 0.42
CA GLY A 77 -4.46 -0.72 -0.54
C GLY A 77 -3.72 -1.31 -1.75
N PHE A 78 -2.99 -0.46 -2.45
CA PHE A 78 -2.26 -0.82 -3.67
C PHE A 78 -1.26 -1.96 -3.47
N VAL A 79 -1.03 -2.74 -4.53
CA VAL A 79 0.00 -3.79 -4.56
C VAL A 79 1.17 -3.31 -5.38
N ALA A 80 2.34 -3.11 -4.75
CA ALA A 80 3.51 -2.56 -5.43
C ALA A 80 4.06 -3.46 -6.56
N LYS A 81 4.13 -4.79 -6.34
CA LYS A 81 4.63 -5.74 -7.34
C LYS A 81 4.10 -7.15 -7.11
N LEU A 82 3.28 -7.65 -8.03
CA LEU A 82 2.75 -9.00 -8.01
C LEU A 82 3.52 -9.91 -8.98
N VAL A 83 3.70 -11.18 -8.61
CA VAL A 83 4.07 -12.23 -9.56
C VAL A 83 2.93 -13.24 -9.63
N ALA A 84 2.44 -13.46 -10.85
CA ALA A 84 1.37 -14.39 -11.15
C ALA A 84 1.59 -15.01 -12.53
N THR A 85 0.93 -16.15 -12.77
CA THR A 85 0.86 -16.80 -14.07
C THR A 85 -0.51 -16.51 -14.68
N ILE A 86 -0.54 -16.15 -15.95
CA ILE A 86 -1.80 -15.97 -16.68
C ILE A 86 -2.41 -17.35 -16.88
N ALA A 87 -3.48 -17.66 -16.13
CA ALA A 87 -4.18 -18.94 -16.24
C ALA A 87 -5.11 -18.97 -17.45
N ARG A 88 -5.79 -17.85 -17.75
CA ARG A 88 -6.75 -17.70 -18.85
C ARG A 88 -6.74 -16.25 -19.34
N ALA A 89 -6.91 -16.05 -20.65
CA ALA A 89 -7.21 -14.77 -21.26
C ALA A 89 -8.66 -14.80 -21.76
N TYR A 90 -9.47 -13.81 -21.39
CA TYR A 90 -10.88 -13.70 -21.78
C TYR A 90 -11.05 -12.67 -22.90
N PRO A 91 -12.10 -12.78 -23.74
CA PRO A 91 -12.39 -11.76 -24.76
C PRO A 91 -12.70 -10.41 -24.11
N VAL A 92 -12.52 -9.34 -24.90
CA VAL A 92 -12.83 -7.96 -24.47
C VAL A 92 -14.33 -7.83 -24.19
N LEU A 93 -14.67 -7.18 -23.07
CA LEU A 93 -16.04 -6.89 -22.68
C LEU A 93 -16.29 -5.38 -22.75
N TYR A 94 -17.48 -4.99 -23.19
CA TYR A 94 -17.94 -3.60 -23.19
C TYR A 94 -18.95 -3.44 -22.05
N MET A 95 -18.82 -2.36 -21.28
CA MET A 95 -19.61 -2.16 -20.07
C MET A 95 -20.18 -0.74 -20.04
N SER A 96 -21.51 -0.61 -20.06
CA SER A 96 -22.21 0.68 -19.93
C SER A 96 -22.85 0.81 -18.55
N LYS A 97 -22.70 1.98 -17.94
CA LYS A 97 -23.48 2.36 -16.76
C LYS A 97 -24.73 3.09 -17.24
N ASP A 98 -25.89 2.70 -16.73
CA ASP A 98 -27.12 3.45 -16.95
C ASP A 98 -27.14 4.72 -16.07
N SER A 99 -28.16 5.55 -16.28
CA SER A 99 -28.37 6.78 -15.49
C SER A 99 -28.60 6.51 -13.99
N GLU A 100 -28.95 5.28 -13.62
CA GLU A 100 -29.11 4.84 -12.22
C GLU A 100 -27.79 4.28 -11.63
N GLY A 101 -26.70 4.28 -12.41
CA GLY A 101 -25.39 3.79 -12.01
C GLY A 101 -25.26 2.27 -11.99
N LYS A 102 -26.28 1.53 -12.46
CA LYS A 102 -26.21 0.08 -12.61
C LYS A 102 -25.38 -0.26 -13.83
N THR A 103 -24.62 -1.33 -13.69
CA THR A 103 -23.86 -1.89 -14.78
C THR A 103 -24.79 -2.82 -15.55
N GLY A 104 -25.08 -2.50 -16.81
CA GLY A 104 -25.84 -3.38 -17.69
C GLY A 104 -25.15 -4.75 -17.82
N LYS A 105 -25.93 -5.83 -17.76
CA LYS A 105 -25.41 -7.18 -17.96
C LYS A 105 -24.97 -7.40 -19.40
#